data_AF-A0A1Y4H2T3-F1
#
_entry.id   AF-A0A1Y4H2T3-F1
#
_cell.length_a   1.000
_cell.length_b   1.000
_cell.length_c   1.000
_cell.angle_alpha   90.00
_cell.angle_beta   90.00
_cell.angle_gamma   90.00
#
_symmetry.space_group_name_H-M   'P 1'
#
loop_
_entity.id
_entity.type
_entity.pdbx_description
1 polymer ?
#
loop_
_entity_poly.entity_id
_entity_poly.type
_entity_poly.pdbx_seq_one_letter_code
_entity_poly.pdbx_strand_id
1 'polypeptide(L)'
;MKKLPRFVPINYDLYRPDIPEAEREAFYGLPKQVQFCTECVMSNQKPNSCYEFEHTAQSKKRTMVIQADGVCDACHACHNKEGKIDWDDRERQLRELCDHYRKTDGSYDCLVPGSGGKDSFYAAHLLKYKYGMHPLTVTWAPHIYTDWGWKNFEAWIHAGFDNYLCTPNGLTHRLLTRLATENLFHPFQPFILGQKQLAPKMAAKFGIPLVFYGENEAEFGNPIADNDSALRDAHFFSTNDFDHIYLGGVSLRQLEEDFGIDKADLAIYLPSETSDLEKNNVQVHYMGYYEKWHPQGAYYYAVEHGGFIPSPERTAGTYSKYNSIDDKIDDFFYYTTYIKYGIGRCTYDAAQEIRNHEITREEAVALCRKYDGEFPARFAPEIWKYLSIDRQHFGKAADCFEQPEMDQEYFMHLADRFRSPHLWQYENGVWSLRHTPFEGKSLCGYGAPEEAAR
;
A
#
# COMPACT_ATOMS: atom_id res chain seq x y z
N MET A 1 -7.82 -4.40 -29.25
CA MET A 1 -6.51 -4.53 -28.57
C MET A 1 -5.76 -5.81 -28.96
N LYS A 2 -4.41 -5.84 -28.90
CA LYS A 2 -3.62 -7.11 -28.95
C LYS A 2 -3.80 -7.86 -27.63
N LYS A 3 -3.93 -9.18 -27.66
CA LYS A 3 -4.06 -9.97 -26.42
C LYS A 3 -2.86 -9.79 -25.50
N LEU A 4 -3.11 -9.76 -24.19
CA LEU A 4 -2.09 -9.79 -23.16
C LEU A 4 -1.41 -11.16 -23.18
N PRO A 5 -0.09 -11.21 -23.44
CA PRO A 5 0.60 -12.47 -23.61
C PRO A 5 0.86 -13.16 -22.28
N ARG A 6 0.70 -14.50 -22.26
CA ARG A 6 1.13 -15.30 -21.11
C ARG A 6 2.64 -15.24 -20.95
N PHE A 7 3.34 -15.48 -22.05
CA PHE A 7 4.79 -15.56 -22.09
C PHE A 7 5.38 -14.49 -23.01
N VAL A 8 6.37 -13.78 -22.48
CA VAL A 8 7.23 -12.84 -23.20
C VAL A 8 8.66 -13.30 -22.96
N PRO A 9 9.51 -13.48 -24.01
CA PRO A 9 10.89 -13.92 -23.82
C PRO A 9 11.63 -13.02 -22.82
N ILE A 10 12.23 -13.64 -21.80
CA ILE A 10 13.08 -12.94 -20.83
C ILE A 10 14.51 -12.98 -21.35
N ASN A 11 15.14 -11.82 -21.47
CA ASN A 11 16.55 -11.73 -21.80
C ASN A 11 17.39 -11.93 -20.53
N TYR A 12 17.70 -13.18 -20.20
CA TYR A 12 18.49 -13.52 -19.02
C TYR A 12 19.93 -12.98 -19.05
N ASP A 13 20.46 -12.63 -20.24
CA ASP A 13 21.81 -12.07 -20.36
C ASP A 13 21.95 -10.71 -19.67
N LEU A 14 20.84 -9.99 -19.45
CA LEU A 14 20.82 -8.73 -18.67
C LEU A 14 21.07 -8.94 -17.18
N TYR A 15 20.96 -10.18 -16.69
CA TYR A 15 21.00 -10.50 -15.27
C TYR A 15 22.23 -11.34 -14.89
N ARG A 16 23.19 -11.52 -15.78
CA ARG A 16 24.43 -12.24 -15.47
C ARG A 16 25.17 -11.61 -14.26
N PRO A 17 25.77 -12.41 -13.36
CA PRO A 17 26.45 -11.88 -12.17
C PRO A 17 27.61 -10.94 -12.49
N ASP A 18 28.33 -11.19 -13.58
CA ASP A 18 29.58 -10.52 -13.96
C ASP A 18 29.40 -9.23 -14.77
N ILE A 19 28.16 -8.76 -14.96
CA ILE A 19 27.88 -7.48 -15.64
C ILE A 19 28.40 -6.31 -14.77
N PRO A 20 29.23 -5.40 -15.31
CA PRO A 20 29.69 -4.21 -14.59
C PRO A 20 28.53 -3.31 -14.14
N GLU A 21 28.64 -2.69 -12.96
CA GLU A 21 27.56 -1.84 -12.40
C GLU A 21 27.11 -0.72 -13.35
N ALA A 22 28.04 -0.10 -14.07
CA ALA A 22 27.75 0.98 -15.02
C ALA A 22 26.86 0.55 -16.20
N GLU A 23 26.91 -0.73 -16.58
CA GLU A 23 26.16 -1.31 -17.71
C GLU A 23 24.78 -1.85 -17.29
N ARG A 24 24.51 -1.96 -15.99
CA ARG A 24 23.22 -2.46 -15.50
C ARG A 24 22.14 -1.41 -15.71
N GLU A 25 21.06 -1.82 -16.37
CA GLU A 25 19.89 -0.97 -16.59
C GLU A 25 19.05 -0.88 -15.31
N ALA A 26 18.52 0.32 -15.04
CA ALA A 26 17.58 0.57 -13.96
C ALA A 26 16.18 0.87 -14.53
N PHE A 27 15.21 0.03 -14.15
CA PHE A 27 13.82 0.19 -14.53
C PHE A 27 13.10 1.20 -13.62
N TYR A 28 11.89 1.58 -14.02
CA TYR A 28 10.94 2.40 -13.24
C TYR A 28 11.44 3.80 -12.84
N GLY A 29 12.56 4.28 -13.40
CA GLY A 29 13.20 5.51 -12.97
C GLY A 29 13.96 5.40 -11.64
N LEU A 30 14.26 4.18 -11.20
CA LEU A 30 15.02 3.94 -9.97
C LEU A 30 16.45 4.49 -10.05
N PRO A 31 17.03 4.94 -8.92
CA PRO A 31 18.44 5.31 -8.87
C PRO A 31 19.34 4.12 -9.19
N LYS A 32 20.30 4.29 -10.13
CA LYS A 32 21.26 3.24 -10.50
C LYS A 32 22.14 2.83 -9.32
N GLN A 33 22.61 3.80 -8.54
CA GLN A 33 23.41 3.55 -7.35
C GLN A 33 22.48 3.23 -6.18
N VAL A 34 22.56 2.00 -5.67
CA VAL A 34 21.77 1.58 -4.51
C VAL A 34 22.47 2.02 -3.22
N GLN A 35 21.73 2.67 -2.34
CA GLN A 35 22.21 3.12 -1.04
C GLN A 35 21.23 2.67 0.05
N PHE A 36 21.76 2.21 1.17
CA PHE A 36 20.98 1.87 2.36
C PHE A 36 21.15 2.96 3.42
N CYS A 37 20.07 3.20 4.18
CA CYS A 37 20.12 4.03 5.37
C CYS A 37 21.11 3.45 6.38
N THR A 38 21.89 4.33 7.01
CA THR A 38 22.83 3.95 8.07
C THR A 38 22.16 3.66 9.41
N GLU A 39 20.97 4.23 9.65
CA GLU A 39 20.22 4.05 10.91
C GLU A 39 19.17 2.94 10.83
N CYS A 40 18.58 2.71 9.67
CA CYS A 40 17.60 1.64 9.45
C CYS A 40 18.02 0.67 8.34
N VAL A 41 17.07 -0.06 7.76
CA VAL A 41 17.31 -1.06 6.70
C VAL A 41 16.74 -0.64 5.32
N MET A 42 16.11 0.54 5.22
CA MET A 42 15.56 1.05 3.97
C MET A 42 16.63 1.39 2.95
N SER A 43 16.31 1.27 1.66
CA SER A 43 17.15 1.74 0.56
C SER A 43 16.50 2.88 -0.23
N ASN A 44 17.32 3.61 -0.97
CA ASN A 44 16.88 4.65 -1.92
C ASN A 44 16.06 4.10 -3.11
N GLN A 45 15.77 2.80 -3.15
CA GLN A 45 14.93 2.17 -4.17
C GLN A 45 13.44 2.21 -3.80
N LYS A 46 13.08 2.60 -2.57
CA LYS A 46 11.69 2.69 -2.14
C LYS A 46 10.96 3.76 -2.95
N PRO A 47 9.92 3.42 -3.74
CA PRO A 47 9.14 4.41 -4.44
C PRO A 47 8.35 5.28 -3.45
N ASN A 48 8.24 6.57 -3.74
CA ASN A 48 7.35 7.48 -3.03
C ASN A 48 5.91 7.32 -3.53
N SER A 49 4.95 7.80 -2.74
CA SER A 49 3.55 7.85 -3.17
C SER A 49 3.41 8.63 -4.49
N CYS A 50 2.54 8.14 -5.37
CA CYS A 50 2.16 8.80 -6.60
C CYS A 50 0.63 8.96 -6.69
N TYR A 51 0.19 9.76 -7.66
CA TYR A 51 -1.20 9.82 -8.08
C TYR A 51 -1.56 8.51 -8.75
N GLU A 52 -2.25 7.64 -8.01
CA GLU A 52 -2.38 6.24 -8.42
C GLU A 52 -3.21 6.07 -9.70
N PHE A 53 -4.14 6.98 -9.95
CA PHE A 53 -4.95 7.02 -11.16
C PHE A 53 -4.18 7.51 -12.40
N GLU A 54 -2.93 7.96 -12.28
CA GLU A 54 -2.06 8.32 -13.42
C GLU A 54 -1.02 7.23 -13.72
N HIS A 55 -1.03 6.12 -12.96
CA HIS A 55 0.02 5.12 -13.01
C HIS A 55 -0.14 4.16 -14.21
N THR A 56 0.88 4.15 -15.06
CA THR A 56 1.02 3.29 -16.23
C THR A 56 2.33 2.51 -16.18
N ALA A 57 2.52 1.57 -17.11
CA ALA A 57 3.77 0.81 -17.21
C ALA A 57 4.99 1.70 -17.54
N GLN A 58 4.78 2.91 -18.06
CA GLN A 58 5.81 3.88 -18.42
C GLN A 58 6.09 4.89 -17.30
N SER A 59 5.31 4.88 -16.22
CA SER A 59 5.50 5.81 -15.11
C SER A 59 6.88 5.65 -14.48
N LYS A 60 7.56 6.78 -14.28
CA LYS A 60 8.80 6.85 -13.51
C LYS A 60 8.48 7.18 -12.06
N LYS A 61 9.13 6.48 -11.13
CA LYS A 61 8.94 6.66 -9.69
C LYS A 61 10.00 7.62 -9.16
N ARG A 62 9.54 8.60 -8.39
CA ARG A 62 10.41 9.27 -7.42
C ARG A 62 10.64 8.29 -6.26
N THR A 63 11.83 8.28 -5.69
CA THR A 63 12.17 7.37 -4.61
C THR A 63 12.60 8.12 -3.35
N MET A 64 12.67 7.38 -2.24
CA MET A 64 13.19 7.86 -0.97
C MET A 64 14.60 8.42 -1.16
N VAL A 65 14.86 9.58 -0.55
CA VAL A 65 16.20 10.18 -0.54
C VAL A 65 16.98 9.65 0.67
N ILE A 66 18.21 9.23 0.41
CA ILE A 66 19.25 9.06 1.43
C ILE A 66 20.09 10.33 1.38
N GLN A 67 20.12 11.07 2.49
CA GLN A 67 20.80 12.35 2.55
C GLN A 67 22.33 12.18 2.62
N ALA A 68 23.07 13.30 2.57
CA ALA A 68 24.52 13.29 2.54
C ALA A 68 25.17 12.70 3.80
N ASP A 69 24.45 12.67 4.92
CA ASP A 69 24.84 12.00 6.17
C ASP A 69 24.61 10.48 6.17
N GLY A 70 24.01 9.94 5.09
CA GLY A 70 23.70 8.52 4.96
C GLY A 70 22.39 8.10 5.63
N VAL A 71 21.55 9.05 6.08
CA VAL A 71 20.28 8.80 6.76
C VAL A 71 19.11 9.08 5.81
N CYS A 72 18.05 8.26 5.88
CA CYS A 72 16.88 8.44 5.02
C CYS A 72 15.91 9.50 5.56
N ASP A 73 15.10 10.07 4.67
CA ASP A 73 14.09 11.08 5.04
C ASP A 73 13.15 10.62 6.16
N ALA A 74 12.82 9.32 6.21
CA ALA A 74 11.92 8.76 7.20
C ALA A 74 12.54 8.67 8.61
N CYS A 75 13.87 8.49 8.71
CA CYS A 75 14.59 8.51 9.99
C CYS A 75 14.78 9.97 10.45
N HIS A 76 15.08 10.89 9.53
CA HIS A 76 15.07 12.33 9.82
C HIS A 76 13.72 12.84 10.32
N ALA A 77 12.62 12.38 9.71
CA ALA A 77 11.27 12.69 10.16
C ALA A 77 11.01 12.18 11.59
N CYS A 78 11.47 10.97 11.91
CA CYS A 78 11.40 10.42 13.25
C CYS A 78 12.21 11.25 14.27
N HIS A 79 13.45 11.65 13.95
CA HIS A 79 14.22 12.52 14.82
C HIS A 79 13.53 13.85 15.12
N ASN A 80 12.78 14.41 14.17
CA ASN A 80 11.99 15.62 14.43
C ASN A 80 10.87 15.39 15.46
N LYS A 81 10.27 14.18 15.50
CA LYS A 81 9.30 13.81 16.54
C LYS A 81 9.91 13.82 17.93
N GLU A 82 11.21 13.57 18.03
CA GLU A 82 11.98 13.56 19.26
C GLU A 82 12.63 14.93 19.51
N GLY A 83 11.83 15.87 20.01
CA GLY A 83 12.33 17.13 20.56
C GLY A 83 12.18 18.37 19.68
N LYS A 84 11.68 18.26 18.44
CA LYS A 84 11.29 19.45 17.64
C LYS A 84 9.78 19.70 17.63
N ILE A 85 8.97 18.64 17.75
CA ILE A 85 7.51 18.76 17.77
C ILE A 85 7.02 18.95 19.20
N ASP A 86 6.32 20.05 19.46
CA ASP A 86 5.54 20.24 20.68
C ASP A 86 4.22 19.48 20.55
N TRP A 87 4.19 18.26 21.10
CA TRP A 87 3.01 17.39 21.04
C TRP A 87 1.84 17.93 21.85
N ASP A 88 2.07 18.72 22.90
CA ASP A 88 0.99 19.37 23.65
C ASP A 88 0.35 20.47 22.80
N ASP A 89 1.13 21.18 21.98
CA ASP A 89 0.61 22.14 21.01
C ASP A 89 -0.18 21.48 19.89
N ARG A 90 0.34 20.37 19.33
CA ARG A 90 -0.37 19.56 18.34
C ARG A 90 -1.72 19.07 18.86
N GLU A 91 -1.75 18.61 20.11
CA GLU A 91 -2.98 18.16 20.78
C GLU A 91 -3.98 19.31 20.98
N ARG A 92 -3.51 20.50 21.41
CA ARG A 92 -4.34 21.72 21.49
C ARG A 92 -4.94 22.10 20.14
N GLN A 93 -4.13 22.11 19.08
CA GLN A 93 -4.60 22.41 17.71
C GLN A 93 -5.72 21.45 17.28
N LEU A 94 -5.60 20.16 17.59
CA LEU A 94 -6.65 19.19 17.31
C LEU A 94 -7.91 19.44 18.12
N ARG A 95 -7.78 19.79 19.42
CA ARG A 95 -8.94 20.15 20.24
C ARG A 95 -9.68 21.34 19.67
N GLU A 96 -8.97 22.40 19.30
CA GLU A 96 -9.55 23.59 18.69
C GLU A 96 -10.25 23.28 17.37
N LEU A 97 -9.63 22.44 16.52
CA LEU A 97 -10.24 21.96 15.29
C LEU A 97 -11.53 21.17 15.57
N CYS A 98 -11.47 20.20 16.48
CA CYS A 98 -12.64 19.43 16.89
C CYS A 98 -13.73 20.33 17.46
N ASP A 99 -13.41 21.27 18.35
CA ASP A 99 -14.37 22.20 18.95
C ASP A 99 -15.07 23.08 17.92
N HIS A 100 -14.35 23.48 16.85
CA HIS A 100 -14.92 24.27 15.76
C HIS A 100 -15.97 23.50 14.95
N TYR A 101 -15.76 22.20 14.72
CA TYR A 101 -16.60 21.37 13.85
C TYR A 101 -17.59 20.47 14.59
N ARG A 102 -17.39 20.24 15.89
CA ARG A 102 -18.21 19.33 16.69
C ARG A 102 -19.67 19.77 16.68
N LYS A 103 -20.55 18.82 16.36
CA LYS A 103 -21.99 19.08 16.34
C LYS A 103 -22.64 18.65 17.65
N THR A 104 -23.66 19.39 18.08
CA THR A 104 -24.42 19.11 19.31
C THR A 104 -25.76 18.42 19.06
N ASP A 105 -26.14 18.25 17.79
CA ASP A 105 -27.40 17.60 17.39
C ASP A 105 -27.28 16.08 17.22
N GLY A 106 -26.08 15.53 17.43
CA GLY A 106 -25.76 14.11 17.28
C GLY A 106 -25.54 13.65 15.84
N SER A 107 -25.58 14.55 14.86
CA SER A 107 -25.22 14.21 13.48
C SER A 107 -23.70 14.09 13.31
N TYR A 108 -23.26 13.39 12.26
CA TYR A 108 -21.84 13.19 12.00
C TYR A 108 -21.10 14.51 11.76
N ASP A 109 -19.97 14.69 12.44
CA ASP A 109 -19.13 15.89 12.37
C ASP A 109 -17.72 15.61 11.81
N CYS A 110 -17.33 14.34 11.75
CA CYS A 110 -16.12 13.88 11.07
C CYS A 110 -16.31 12.51 10.42
N LEU A 111 -15.42 12.16 9.50
CA LEU A 111 -15.39 10.87 8.81
C LEU A 111 -14.03 10.21 9.00
N VAL A 112 -14.03 8.91 9.31
CA VAL A 112 -12.82 8.10 9.47
C VAL A 112 -12.86 6.92 8.50
N PRO A 113 -12.03 6.90 7.45
CA PRO A 113 -11.88 5.74 6.60
C PRO A 113 -11.04 4.66 7.28
N GLY A 114 -11.35 3.40 7.03
CA GLY A 114 -10.58 2.30 7.58
C GLY A 114 -11.17 0.93 7.29
N SER A 115 -10.44 -0.12 7.63
CA SER A 115 -10.88 -1.51 7.50
C SER A 115 -11.23 -2.16 8.85
N GLY A 116 -11.19 -1.40 9.95
CA GLY A 116 -11.21 -1.97 11.30
C GLY A 116 -9.83 -2.47 11.76
N GLY A 117 -8.79 -2.19 10.98
CA GLY A 117 -7.40 -2.32 11.42
C GLY A 117 -7.08 -1.42 12.61
N LYS A 118 -5.95 -1.71 13.27
CA LYS A 118 -5.49 -1.00 14.49
C LYS A 118 -5.50 0.52 14.37
N ASP A 119 -5.07 1.06 13.22
CA ASP A 119 -4.88 2.51 13.02
C ASP A 119 -6.21 3.23 12.89
N SER A 120 -7.10 2.70 12.06
CA SER A 120 -8.46 3.24 11.90
C SER A 120 -9.29 3.12 13.16
N PHE A 121 -9.12 2.02 13.90
CA PHE A 121 -9.75 1.84 15.20
C PHE A 121 -9.27 2.93 16.18
N TYR A 122 -7.95 3.09 16.31
CA TYR A 122 -7.34 4.07 17.22
C TYR A 122 -7.80 5.50 16.90
N ALA A 123 -7.74 5.92 15.62
CA ALA A 123 -8.21 7.24 15.19
C ALA A 123 -9.69 7.48 15.54
N ALA A 124 -10.58 6.55 15.14
CA ALA A 124 -12.02 6.70 15.37
C ALA A 124 -12.36 6.72 16.88
N HIS A 125 -11.70 5.86 17.66
CA HIS A 125 -11.91 5.77 19.11
C HIS A 125 -11.41 7.01 19.84
N LEU A 126 -10.25 7.57 19.48
CA LEU A 126 -9.82 8.84 20.05
C LEU A 126 -10.79 9.97 19.71
N LEU A 127 -11.15 10.14 18.42
CA LEU A 127 -12.07 11.19 18.00
C LEU A 127 -13.39 11.13 18.76
N LYS A 128 -13.96 9.92 18.92
CA LYS A 128 -15.22 9.74 19.65
C LYS A 128 -15.08 9.95 21.15
N TYR A 129 -14.16 9.24 21.81
CA TYR A 129 -14.14 9.13 23.27
C TYR A 129 -13.23 10.15 23.97
N LYS A 130 -12.14 10.59 23.32
CA LYS A 130 -11.24 11.64 23.85
C LYS A 130 -11.68 13.04 23.42
N TYR A 131 -12.12 13.18 22.16
CA TYR A 131 -12.47 14.47 21.57
C TYR A 131 -13.98 14.73 21.44
N GLY A 132 -14.83 13.78 21.81
CA GLY A 132 -16.29 13.96 21.84
C GLY A 132 -16.92 14.19 20.47
N MET A 133 -16.27 13.75 19.39
CA MET A 133 -16.78 13.84 18.02
C MET A 133 -17.77 12.70 17.73
N HIS A 134 -18.54 12.85 16.66
CA HIS A 134 -19.44 11.84 16.10
C HIS A 134 -18.90 11.35 14.75
N PRO A 135 -17.93 10.42 14.74
CA PRO A 135 -17.35 9.92 13.50
C PRO A 135 -18.31 9.00 12.74
N LEU A 136 -18.47 9.26 11.44
CA LEU A 136 -18.95 8.26 10.48
C LEU A 136 -17.76 7.42 10.00
N THR A 137 -17.81 6.11 10.18
CA THR A 137 -16.76 5.25 9.63
C THR A 137 -17.11 4.78 8.23
N VAL A 138 -16.10 4.65 7.37
CA VAL A 138 -16.29 4.23 5.97
C VAL A 138 -15.22 3.21 5.58
N THR A 139 -15.66 2.10 5.01
CA THR A 139 -14.77 0.99 4.63
C THR A 139 -14.83 0.75 3.13
N TRP A 140 -13.67 0.73 2.48
CA TRP A 140 -13.52 0.12 1.17
C TRP A 140 -13.12 -1.34 1.37
N ALA A 141 -13.93 -2.27 0.86
CA ALA A 141 -13.70 -3.68 1.10
C ALA A 141 -12.36 -4.15 0.49
N PRO A 142 -11.63 -5.05 1.17
CA PRO A 142 -10.49 -5.75 0.61
C PRO A 142 -10.92 -6.64 -0.56
N HIS A 143 -9.94 -7.09 -1.34
CA HIS A 143 -10.19 -8.00 -2.45
C HIS A 143 -10.78 -9.32 -1.96
N ILE A 144 -10.16 -9.90 -0.91
CA ILE A 144 -10.61 -11.09 -0.22
C ILE A 144 -10.30 -10.92 1.28
N TYR A 145 -11.33 -10.89 2.12
CA TYR A 145 -11.14 -10.83 3.56
C TYR A 145 -10.39 -12.06 4.10
N THR A 146 -9.53 -11.84 5.10
CA THR A 146 -9.15 -12.88 6.05
C THR A 146 -10.21 -13.02 7.14
N ASP A 147 -10.29 -14.20 7.76
CA ASP A 147 -11.25 -14.44 8.86
C ASP A 147 -11.01 -13.51 10.06
N TRP A 148 -9.74 -13.24 10.37
CA TRP A 148 -9.39 -12.32 11.46
C TRP A 148 -9.58 -10.86 11.08
N GLY A 149 -9.35 -10.49 9.81
CA GLY A 149 -9.68 -9.17 9.27
C GLY A 149 -11.17 -8.85 9.40
N TRP A 150 -12.02 -9.79 9.00
CA TRP A 150 -13.48 -9.64 9.13
C TRP A 150 -13.91 -9.46 10.59
N LYS A 151 -13.37 -10.29 11.51
CA LYS A 151 -13.65 -10.16 12.94
C LYS A 151 -13.19 -8.82 13.52
N ASN A 152 -12.03 -8.32 13.10
CA ASN A 152 -11.55 -7.00 13.52
C ASN A 152 -12.45 -5.87 13.01
N PHE A 153 -12.95 -6.00 11.78
CA PHE A 153 -13.93 -5.07 11.23
C PHE A 153 -15.25 -5.06 12.03
N GLU A 154 -15.79 -6.24 12.36
CA GLU A 154 -16.97 -6.36 13.22
C GLU A 154 -16.72 -5.79 14.61
N ALA A 155 -15.55 -6.08 15.20
CA ALA A 155 -15.17 -5.59 16.51
C ALA A 155 -15.06 -4.06 16.53
N TRP A 156 -14.54 -3.45 15.46
CA TRP A 156 -14.53 -2.00 15.31
C TRP A 156 -15.94 -1.41 15.30
N ILE A 157 -16.88 -1.98 14.53
CA ILE A 157 -18.28 -1.53 14.52
C ILE A 157 -18.91 -1.66 15.91
N HIS A 158 -18.73 -2.81 16.55
CA HIS A 158 -19.33 -3.11 17.85
C HIS A 158 -18.67 -2.38 19.03
N ALA A 159 -17.52 -1.72 18.82
CA ALA A 159 -16.98 -0.74 19.75
C ALA A 159 -17.76 0.60 19.74
N GLY A 160 -18.83 0.71 18.94
CA GLY A 160 -19.79 1.81 18.99
C GLY A 160 -19.73 2.74 17.79
N PHE A 161 -19.46 2.22 16.60
CA PHE A 161 -19.33 3.01 15.37
C PHE A 161 -20.35 2.60 14.30
N ASP A 162 -20.96 3.58 13.67
CA ASP A 162 -21.69 3.37 12.42
C ASP A 162 -20.70 3.24 11.27
N ASN A 163 -20.98 2.34 10.32
CA ASN A 163 -20.12 2.08 9.18
C ASN A 163 -20.89 2.01 7.86
N TYR A 164 -20.32 2.63 6.82
CA TYR A 164 -20.64 2.34 5.43
C TYR A 164 -19.56 1.49 4.78
N LEU A 165 -19.88 0.23 4.52
CA LEU A 165 -19.04 -0.68 3.77
C LEU A 165 -19.36 -0.59 2.27
N CYS A 166 -18.38 -0.16 1.47
CA CYS A 166 -18.43 -0.22 0.02
C CYS A 166 -17.66 -1.45 -0.46
N THR A 167 -18.40 -2.47 -0.89
CA THR A 167 -17.84 -3.61 -1.61
C THR A 167 -18.00 -3.36 -3.11
N PRO A 168 -16.91 -3.25 -3.88
CA PRO A 168 -17.00 -3.04 -5.32
C PRO A 168 -17.69 -4.21 -6.03
N ASN A 169 -18.17 -3.95 -7.26
CA ASN A 169 -18.56 -5.01 -8.18
C ASN A 169 -17.40 -6.00 -8.34
N GLY A 170 -17.60 -7.24 -7.87
CA GLY A 170 -16.55 -8.25 -7.79
C GLY A 170 -15.97 -8.66 -9.15
N LEU A 171 -16.73 -8.54 -10.25
CA LEU A 171 -16.22 -8.80 -11.59
C LEU A 171 -15.27 -7.67 -12.02
N THR A 172 -15.72 -6.42 -11.92
CA THR A 172 -14.88 -5.25 -12.25
C THR A 172 -13.62 -5.21 -11.37
N HIS A 173 -13.76 -5.43 -10.07
CA HIS A 173 -12.61 -5.39 -9.15
C HIS A 173 -11.58 -6.47 -9.48
N ARG A 174 -12.01 -7.72 -9.74
CA ARG A 174 -11.12 -8.81 -10.15
C ARG A 174 -10.40 -8.51 -11.47
N LEU A 175 -11.13 -7.98 -12.46
CA LEU A 175 -10.54 -7.62 -13.75
C LEU A 175 -9.51 -6.50 -13.61
N LEU A 176 -9.81 -5.44 -12.86
CA LEU A 176 -8.85 -4.36 -12.60
C LEU A 176 -7.61 -4.87 -11.84
N THR A 177 -7.80 -5.80 -10.89
CA THR A 177 -6.69 -6.44 -10.14
C THR A 177 -5.81 -7.27 -11.08
N ARG A 178 -6.43 -8.06 -11.97
CA ARG A 178 -5.70 -8.82 -12.99
C ARG A 178 -4.91 -7.89 -13.91
N LEU A 179 -5.52 -6.81 -14.40
CA LEU A 179 -4.84 -5.82 -15.25
C LEU A 179 -3.68 -5.14 -14.53
N ALA A 180 -3.87 -4.73 -13.27
CA ALA A 180 -2.79 -4.16 -12.46
C ALA A 180 -1.64 -5.15 -12.24
N THR A 181 -1.95 -6.45 -12.11
CA THR A 181 -0.95 -7.52 -12.00
C THR A 181 -0.18 -7.68 -13.32
N GLU A 182 -0.85 -7.69 -14.47
CA GLU A 182 -0.23 -7.87 -15.78
C GLU A 182 0.65 -6.68 -16.19
N ASN A 183 0.09 -5.48 -16.09
CA ASN A 183 0.66 -4.28 -16.70
C ASN A 183 1.61 -3.55 -15.78
N LEU A 184 1.35 -3.60 -14.46
CA LEU A 184 2.10 -2.83 -13.47
C LEU A 184 2.87 -3.73 -12.50
N PHE A 185 2.53 -5.03 -12.45
CA PHE A 185 2.94 -5.96 -11.40
C PHE A 185 2.68 -5.36 -10.02
N HIS A 186 1.46 -4.85 -9.85
CA HIS A 186 0.98 -4.20 -8.65
C HIS A 186 -0.49 -4.60 -8.39
N PRO A 187 -0.75 -5.84 -7.90
CA PRO A 187 -2.11 -6.36 -7.74
C PRO A 187 -2.97 -5.50 -6.80
N PHE A 188 -2.37 -4.77 -5.88
CA PHE A 188 -3.07 -3.97 -4.87
C PHE A 188 -3.58 -2.61 -5.35
N GLN A 189 -3.21 -2.18 -6.57
CA GLN A 189 -3.57 -0.85 -7.07
C GLN A 189 -5.08 -0.54 -6.97
N PRO A 190 -6.01 -1.43 -7.42
CA PRO A 190 -7.43 -1.12 -7.39
C PRO A 190 -7.96 -0.86 -5.97
N PHE A 191 -7.37 -1.51 -4.96
CA PHE A 191 -7.69 -1.26 -3.56
C PHE A 191 -7.15 0.09 -3.08
N ILE A 192 -5.91 0.46 -3.43
CA ILE A 192 -5.36 1.79 -3.11
C ILE A 192 -6.23 2.91 -3.70
N LEU A 193 -6.71 2.72 -4.93
CA LEU A 193 -7.65 3.65 -5.57
C LEU A 193 -8.92 3.80 -4.72
N GLY A 194 -9.59 2.70 -4.38
CA GLY A 194 -10.78 2.73 -3.54
C GLY A 194 -10.55 3.41 -2.18
N GLN A 195 -9.45 3.10 -1.49
CA GLN A 195 -9.09 3.70 -0.21
C GLN A 195 -8.90 5.23 -0.28
N LYS A 196 -8.28 5.71 -1.37
CA LYS A 196 -8.04 7.16 -1.56
C LYS A 196 -9.30 7.91 -1.99
N GLN A 197 -10.17 7.29 -2.78
CA GLN A 197 -11.33 7.98 -3.38
C GLN A 197 -12.61 7.90 -2.56
N LEU A 198 -12.83 6.83 -1.80
CA LEU A 198 -14.11 6.61 -1.14
C LEU A 198 -14.39 7.64 -0.03
N ALA A 199 -13.39 7.94 0.81
CA ALA A 199 -13.60 8.77 1.99
C ALA A 199 -14.00 10.22 1.63
N PRO A 200 -13.27 10.93 0.73
CA PRO A 200 -13.66 12.29 0.34
C PRO A 200 -15.01 12.35 -0.37
N LYS A 201 -15.33 11.35 -1.21
CA LYS A 201 -16.65 11.25 -1.85
C LYS A 201 -17.77 11.11 -0.85
N MET A 202 -17.59 10.24 0.15
CA MET A 202 -18.60 10.02 1.19
C MET A 202 -18.73 11.25 2.09
N ALA A 203 -17.62 11.91 2.42
CA ALA A 203 -17.64 13.17 3.17
C ALA A 203 -18.48 14.23 2.45
N ALA A 204 -18.25 14.45 1.15
CA ALA A 204 -19.04 15.36 0.33
C ALA A 204 -20.52 14.95 0.25
N LYS A 205 -20.80 13.65 0.08
CA LYS A 205 -22.18 13.12 0.00
C LYS A 205 -22.98 13.33 1.29
N PHE A 206 -22.36 13.21 2.45
CA PHE A 206 -23.00 13.39 3.76
C PHE A 206 -22.89 14.83 4.30
N GLY A 207 -22.22 15.74 3.58
CA GLY A 207 -21.97 17.10 4.06
C GLY A 207 -21.09 17.13 5.32
N ILE A 208 -20.09 16.25 5.39
CA ILE A 208 -19.14 16.15 6.50
C ILE A 208 -17.84 16.85 6.07
N PRO A 209 -17.45 17.96 6.73
CA PRO A 209 -16.30 18.77 6.29
C PRO A 209 -14.94 18.21 6.73
N LEU A 210 -14.88 17.32 7.72
CA LEU A 210 -13.62 16.76 8.23
C LEU A 210 -13.47 15.27 7.92
N VAL A 211 -12.35 14.91 7.31
CA VAL A 211 -11.92 13.51 7.12
C VAL A 211 -10.57 13.32 7.82
N PHE A 212 -10.42 12.26 8.61
CA PHE A 212 -9.17 11.92 9.29
C PHE A 212 -8.61 10.58 8.81
N TYR A 213 -7.47 10.60 8.11
CA TYR A 213 -6.64 9.42 7.89
C TYR A 213 -5.67 9.23 9.07
N GLY A 214 -5.03 8.06 9.15
CA GLY A 214 -4.04 7.76 10.20
C GLY A 214 -2.72 8.52 10.03
N GLU A 215 -1.65 7.79 9.68
CA GLU A 215 -0.31 8.34 9.51
C GLU A 215 -0.11 9.06 8.17
N ASN A 216 0.77 10.07 8.17
CA ASN A 216 1.24 10.76 6.99
C ASN A 216 2.23 9.88 6.21
N GLU A 217 2.22 9.91 4.88
CA GLU A 217 3.13 9.10 4.05
C GLU A 217 4.62 9.42 4.26
N ALA A 218 4.97 10.60 4.80
CA ALA A 218 6.35 10.94 5.20
C ALA A 218 6.90 9.99 6.27
N GLU A 219 6.03 9.43 7.12
CA GLU A 219 6.38 8.39 8.09
C GLU A 219 6.83 7.08 7.42
N PHE A 220 6.60 6.94 6.13
CA PHE A 220 7.05 5.78 5.36
C PHE A 220 8.12 6.17 4.34
N GLY A 221 8.65 7.39 4.41
CA GLY A 221 9.77 7.87 3.59
C GLY A 221 9.39 8.59 2.32
N ASN A 222 8.24 9.26 2.29
CA ASN A 222 8.01 10.38 1.38
C ASN A 222 8.79 11.63 1.87
N PRO A 223 8.87 12.71 1.06
CA PRO A 223 9.58 13.92 1.45
C PRO A 223 9.16 14.44 2.82
N ILE A 224 10.15 14.82 3.64
CA ILE A 224 9.92 15.28 5.02
C ILE A 224 9.03 16.54 5.10
N ALA A 225 9.04 17.38 4.06
CA ALA A 225 8.20 18.57 3.98
C ALA A 225 6.70 18.25 3.98
N ASP A 226 6.31 17.02 3.63
CA ASP A 226 4.91 16.58 3.68
C ASP A 226 4.39 16.54 5.14
N ASN A 227 5.27 16.53 6.16
CA ASN A 227 4.90 16.58 7.58
C ASN A 227 4.63 18.01 8.11
N ASP A 228 4.88 19.05 7.32
CA ASP A 228 4.67 20.44 7.76
C ASP A 228 3.18 20.81 7.81
N SER A 229 2.34 20.08 7.08
CA SER A 229 0.90 20.28 6.97
C SER A 229 0.13 19.11 7.57
N ALA A 230 -0.98 19.42 8.27
CA ALA A 230 -1.97 18.42 8.65
C ALA A 230 -2.80 17.95 7.44
N LEU A 231 -2.93 18.80 6.42
CA LEU A 231 -3.77 18.58 5.24
C LEU A 231 -3.06 17.72 4.21
N ARG A 232 -3.79 16.73 3.69
CA ARG A 232 -3.41 15.94 2.53
C ARG A 232 -3.59 16.73 1.23
N ASP A 233 -2.64 16.61 0.32
CA ASP A 233 -2.74 17.17 -1.03
C ASP A 233 -3.96 16.61 -1.78
N ALA A 234 -4.82 17.52 -2.24
CA ALA A 234 -6.07 17.21 -2.95
C ALA A 234 -5.85 16.41 -4.24
N HIS A 235 -4.70 16.55 -4.90
CA HIS A 235 -4.40 15.80 -6.12
C HIS A 235 -4.35 14.27 -5.89
N PHE A 236 -4.20 13.79 -4.65
CA PHE A 236 -4.31 12.36 -4.36
C PHE A 236 -5.73 11.81 -4.50
N PHE A 237 -6.76 12.67 -4.44
CA PHE A 237 -8.14 12.23 -4.38
C PHE A 237 -9.15 13.06 -5.21
N SER A 238 -8.69 14.10 -5.91
CA SER A 238 -9.53 14.88 -6.81
C SER A 238 -8.78 15.26 -8.09
N THR A 239 -9.51 15.28 -9.22
CA THR A 239 -9.04 15.83 -10.49
C THR A 239 -10.24 16.31 -11.31
N ASN A 240 -9.98 17.19 -12.27
CA ASN A 240 -10.95 17.54 -13.32
C ASN A 240 -10.52 16.98 -14.69
N ASP A 241 -9.37 16.30 -14.76
CA ASP A 241 -8.84 15.68 -15.97
C ASP A 241 -9.08 14.18 -15.94
N PHE A 242 -10.16 13.74 -16.59
CA PHE A 242 -10.52 12.33 -16.70
C PHE A 242 -9.87 11.62 -17.90
N ASP A 243 -9.26 12.37 -18.83
CA ASP A 243 -8.63 11.81 -20.03
C ASP A 243 -7.30 11.11 -19.71
N HIS A 244 -6.68 11.47 -18.58
CA HIS A 244 -5.42 10.90 -18.10
C HIS A 244 -5.60 9.91 -16.93
N ILE A 245 -6.78 9.30 -16.81
CA ILE A 245 -7.05 8.28 -15.80
C ILE A 245 -6.78 6.86 -16.32
N TYR A 246 -6.02 6.11 -15.54
CA TYR A 246 -5.64 4.73 -15.79
C TYR A 246 -5.95 3.86 -14.57
N LEU A 247 -6.61 2.72 -14.80
CA LEU A 247 -6.87 1.71 -13.79
C LEU A 247 -6.26 0.39 -14.27
N GLY A 248 -5.42 -0.23 -13.45
CA GLY A 248 -4.61 -1.38 -13.87
C GLY A 248 -3.61 -1.06 -14.98
N GLY A 249 -3.20 0.21 -15.12
CA GLY A 249 -2.36 0.69 -16.22
C GLY A 249 -3.08 0.79 -17.57
N VAL A 250 -4.41 0.70 -17.59
CA VAL A 250 -5.25 0.75 -18.78
C VAL A 250 -6.14 1.99 -18.73
N SER A 251 -6.27 2.70 -19.85
CA SER A 251 -7.11 3.90 -19.93
C SER A 251 -8.60 3.57 -19.76
N LEU A 252 -9.40 4.51 -19.25
CA LEU A 252 -10.86 4.33 -19.13
C LEU A 252 -11.51 3.91 -20.46
N ARG A 253 -11.11 4.56 -21.56
CA ARG A 253 -11.59 4.22 -22.91
C ARG A 253 -11.33 2.76 -23.28
N GLN A 254 -10.15 2.22 -22.99
CA GLN A 254 -9.84 0.83 -23.28
C GLN A 254 -10.62 -0.14 -22.38
N LEU A 255 -10.83 0.20 -21.10
CA LEU A 255 -11.66 -0.59 -20.18
C LEU A 255 -13.09 -0.73 -20.70
N GLU A 256 -13.65 0.34 -21.25
CA GLU A 256 -14.97 0.33 -21.87
C GLU A 256 -14.95 -0.41 -23.23
N GLU A 257 -14.10 0.04 -24.17
CA GLU A 257 -14.12 -0.43 -25.56
C GLU A 257 -13.58 -1.85 -25.73
N ASP A 258 -12.45 -2.19 -25.10
CA ASP A 258 -11.78 -3.47 -25.29
C ASP A 258 -12.26 -4.51 -24.27
N PHE A 259 -12.37 -4.14 -22.99
CA PHE A 259 -12.74 -5.07 -21.91
C PHE A 259 -14.25 -5.14 -21.63
N GLY A 260 -15.05 -4.21 -22.16
CA GLY A 260 -16.50 -4.22 -22.02
C GLY A 260 -17.00 -3.90 -20.62
N ILE A 261 -16.25 -3.12 -19.85
CA ILE A 261 -16.66 -2.66 -18.52
C ILE A 261 -17.65 -1.50 -18.69
N ASP A 262 -18.75 -1.51 -17.93
CA ASP A 262 -19.69 -0.39 -17.90
C ASP A 262 -19.08 0.82 -17.17
N LYS A 263 -19.29 2.02 -17.71
CA LYS A 263 -18.81 3.26 -17.10
C LYS A 263 -19.28 3.44 -15.65
N ALA A 264 -20.50 2.99 -15.32
CA ALA A 264 -21.04 3.05 -13.97
C ALA A 264 -20.24 2.19 -12.98
N ASP A 265 -19.73 1.03 -13.43
CA ASP A 265 -18.89 0.16 -12.60
C ASP A 265 -17.50 0.77 -12.33
N LEU A 266 -17.02 1.66 -13.19
CA LEU A 266 -15.75 2.38 -13.02
C LEU A 266 -15.88 3.58 -12.07
N ALA A 267 -17.07 4.17 -11.95
CA ALA A 267 -17.29 5.44 -11.25
C ALA A 267 -16.81 5.45 -9.79
N ILE A 268 -16.88 4.30 -9.10
CA ILE A 268 -16.43 4.19 -7.70
C ILE A 268 -14.92 4.32 -7.54
N TYR A 269 -14.13 3.99 -8.57
CA TYR A 269 -12.66 4.06 -8.56
C TYR A 269 -12.11 5.43 -8.98
N LEU A 270 -12.94 6.27 -9.62
CA LEU A 270 -12.51 7.58 -10.09
C LEU A 270 -12.29 8.54 -8.91
N PRO A 271 -11.36 9.49 -8.98
CA PRO A 271 -11.27 10.59 -8.02
C PRO A 271 -12.55 11.44 -8.00
N SER A 272 -12.74 12.21 -6.93
CA SER A 272 -13.81 13.22 -6.86
C SER A 272 -13.54 14.36 -7.83
N GLU A 273 -14.60 15.00 -8.33
CA GLU A 273 -14.44 16.32 -8.93
C GLU A 273 -14.06 17.33 -7.84
N THR A 274 -13.15 18.25 -8.18
CA THR A 274 -12.62 19.22 -7.20
C THR A 274 -13.75 20.12 -6.65
N SER A 275 -14.67 20.50 -7.53
CA SER A 275 -15.84 21.33 -7.24
C SER A 275 -16.77 20.73 -6.17
N ASP A 276 -16.93 19.41 -6.14
CA ASP A 276 -17.78 18.72 -5.17
C ASP A 276 -17.19 18.77 -3.76
N LEU A 277 -15.86 18.70 -3.65
CA LEU A 277 -15.16 18.80 -2.37
C LEU A 277 -15.15 20.24 -1.85
N GLU A 278 -14.89 21.20 -2.73
CA GLU A 278 -14.91 22.64 -2.42
C GLU A 278 -16.29 23.09 -1.93
N LYS A 279 -17.36 22.68 -2.61
CA LYS A 279 -18.75 23.01 -2.23
C LYS A 279 -19.09 22.58 -0.80
N ASN A 280 -18.51 21.47 -0.34
CA ASN A 280 -18.75 20.91 0.99
C ASN A 280 -17.66 21.27 2.01
N ASN A 281 -16.66 22.06 1.61
CA ASN A 281 -15.48 22.41 2.43
C ASN A 281 -14.78 21.18 3.04
N VAL A 282 -14.66 20.10 2.26
CA VAL A 282 -14.05 18.85 2.73
C VAL A 282 -12.54 19.04 2.92
N GLN A 283 -12.05 18.81 4.13
CA GLN A 283 -10.65 18.82 4.49
C GLN A 283 -10.21 17.42 4.92
N VAL A 284 -9.10 16.96 4.35
CA VAL A 284 -8.52 15.66 4.65
C VAL A 284 -7.28 15.86 5.52
N HIS A 285 -7.35 15.41 6.77
CA HIS A 285 -6.32 15.56 7.78
C HIS A 285 -5.63 14.23 8.10
N TYR A 286 -4.37 14.30 8.54
CA TYR A 286 -3.66 13.17 9.15
C TYR A 286 -3.72 13.24 10.67
N MET A 287 -4.26 12.20 11.30
CA MET A 287 -4.31 12.11 12.77
C MET A 287 -2.90 12.04 13.38
N GLY A 288 -1.93 11.43 12.67
CA GLY A 288 -0.53 11.37 13.11
C GLY A 288 0.21 12.71 13.12
N TYR A 289 -0.37 13.78 12.57
CA TYR A 289 0.13 15.15 12.76
C TYR A 289 -0.15 15.68 14.17
N TYR A 290 -1.32 15.32 14.69
CA TYR A 290 -1.85 15.84 15.95
C TYR A 290 -1.46 14.98 17.15
N GLU A 291 -1.49 13.67 16.99
CA GLU A 291 -1.12 12.69 18.02
C GLU A 291 0.23 12.07 17.68
N LYS A 292 1.08 11.84 18.69
CA LYS A 292 2.36 11.14 18.51
C LYS A 292 2.08 9.68 18.13
N TRP A 293 2.02 9.43 16.82
CA TRP A 293 1.60 8.13 16.32
C TRP A 293 2.66 7.06 16.58
N HIS A 294 2.22 5.97 17.21
CA HIS A 294 3.04 4.81 17.53
C HIS A 294 2.29 3.54 17.08
N PRO A 295 2.68 2.91 15.94
CA PRO A 295 1.99 1.77 15.34
C PRO A 295 1.73 0.61 16.30
N GLN A 296 2.72 0.20 17.09
CA GLN A 296 2.57 -0.86 18.09
C GLN A 296 1.67 -0.41 19.26
N GLY A 297 1.71 0.88 19.61
CA GLY A 297 0.78 1.49 20.57
C GLY A 297 -0.67 1.45 20.10
N ALA A 298 -0.92 1.78 18.83
CA ALA A 298 -2.24 1.67 18.21
C ALA A 298 -2.74 0.22 18.19
N TYR A 299 -1.83 -0.75 18.00
CA TYR A 299 -2.16 -2.18 18.15
C TYR A 299 -2.65 -2.50 19.57
N TYR A 300 -1.87 -2.16 20.61
CA TYR A 300 -2.26 -2.44 21.99
C TYR A 300 -3.56 -1.74 22.38
N TYR A 301 -3.73 -0.49 21.95
CA TYR A 301 -4.96 0.26 22.18
C TYR A 301 -6.17 -0.40 21.53
N ALA A 302 -6.05 -0.85 20.27
CA ALA A 302 -7.14 -1.53 19.58
C ALA A 302 -7.49 -2.89 20.20
N VAL A 303 -6.50 -3.60 20.77
CA VAL A 303 -6.74 -4.82 21.56
C VAL A 303 -7.54 -4.49 22.82
N GLU A 304 -7.11 -3.48 23.58
CA GLU A 304 -7.71 -3.10 24.86
C GLU A 304 -9.14 -2.58 24.72
N HIS A 305 -9.38 -1.68 23.76
CA HIS A 305 -10.66 -0.98 23.62
C HIS A 305 -11.60 -1.60 22.59
N GLY A 306 -11.06 -2.40 21.66
CA GLY A 306 -11.81 -2.95 20.53
C GLY A 306 -11.83 -4.46 20.45
N GLY A 307 -10.99 -5.17 21.21
CA GLY A 307 -10.86 -6.62 21.09
C GLY A 307 -10.17 -7.06 19.78
N PHE A 308 -9.31 -6.21 19.21
CA PHE A 308 -8.52 -6.55 18.01
C PHE A 308 -7.77 -7.87 18.18
N ILE A 309 -7.82 -8.72 17.17
CA ILE A 309 -7.09 -9.99 17.12
C ILE A 309 -5.97 -9.94 16.06
N PRO A 310 -4.72 -10.27 16.42
CA PRO A 310 -3.66 -10.41 15.42
C PRO A 310 -3.91 -11.65 14.55
N SER A 311 -3.23 -11.72 13.40
CA SER A 311 -3.19 -12.92 12.57
C SER A 311 -2.71 -14.11 13.43
N PRO A 312 -3.25 -15.34 13.24
CA PRO A 312 -2.80 -16.51 13.99
C PRO A 312 -1.32 -16.85 13.74
N GLU A 313 -0.80 -16.47 12.58
CA GLU A 313 0.57 -16.67 12.13
C GLU A 313 1.21 -15.35 11.69
N ARG A 314 2.52 -15.36 11.42
CA ARG A 314 3.20 -14.21 10.80
C ARG A 314 2.73 -14.04 9.36
N THR A 315 2.78 -12.82 8.85
CA THR A 315 2.54 -12.60 7.43
C THR A 315 3.78 -12.97 6.60
N ALA A 316 3.57 -13.54 5.41
CA ALA A 316 4.65 -13.86 4.48
C ALA A 316 5.49 -12.61 4.18
N GLY A 317 6.81 -12.80 4.17
CA GLY A 317 7.77 -11.72 3.95
C GLY A 317 8.14 -10.93 5.21
N THR A 318 7.60 -11.26 6.39
CA THR A 318 7.90 -10.57 7.66
C THR A 318 7.70 -11.46 8.90
N TYR A 319 8.03 -10.92 10.06
CA TYR A 319 7.75 -11.49 11.38
C TYR A 319 6.46 -10.92 12.02
N SER A 320 5.93 -9.81 11.51
CA SER A 320 4.74 -9.14 12.04
C SER A 320 3.46 -9.97 11.91
N LYS A 321 2.52 -9.74 12.84
CA LYS A 321 1.20 -10.41 12.93
C LYS A 321 0.03 -9.44 12.98
N TYR A 322 0.25 -8.12 13.00
CA TYR A 322 -0.80 -7.12 13.26
C TYR A 322 -0.90 -6.02 12.20
N ASN A 323 0.14 -5.83 11.38
CA ASN A 323 0.13 -4.85 10.28
C ASN A 323 -0.52 -5.46 9.04
N SER A 324 -1.45 -4.75 8.39
CA SER A 324 -2.09 -5.11 7.10
C SER A 324 -2.45 -6.59 7.01
N ILE A 325 -3.48 -7.01 7.75
CA ILE A 325 -3.85 -8.42 7.90
C ILE A 325 -5.27 -8.73 7.41
N ASP A 326 -6.00 -7.73 6.92
CA ASP A 326 -7.40 -7.83 6.52
C ASP A 326 -7.62 -8.37 5.11
N ASP A 327 -6.65 -8.20 4.20
CA ASP A 327 -6.74 -8.66 2.80
C ASP A 327 -5.76 -9.80 2.51
N LYS A 328 -6.25 -10.90 1.90
CA LYS A 328 -5.39 -12.02 1.46
C LYS A 328 -4.43 -11.64 0.33
N ILE A 329 -4.75 -10.63 -0.50
CA ILE A 329 -3.89 -10.18 -1.61
C ILE A 329 -2.66 -9.41 -1.12
N ASP A 330 -2.70 -8.87 0.10
CA ASP A 330 -1.64 -8.02 0.66
C ASP A 330 -0.26 -8.72 0.69
N ASP A 331 -0.21 -10.02 0.91
CA ASP A 331 1.04 -10.79 0.83
C ASP A 331 1.72 -10.68 -0.55
N PHE A 332 0.91 -10.75 -1.61
CA PHE A 332 1.37 -10.64 -2.99
C PHE A 332 1.76 -9.20 -3.33
N PHE A 333 1.11 -8.20 -2.75
CA PHE A 333 1.51 -6.80 -2.88
C PHE A 333 2.97 -6.60 -2.44
N TYR A 334 3.32 -7.06 -1.23
CA TYR A 334 4.69 -6.93 -0.75
C TYR A 334 5.68 -7.80 -1.53
N TYR A 335 5.28 -9.00 -1.96
CA TYR A 335 6.14 -9.81 -2.84
C TYR A 335 6.42 -9.11 -4.17
N THR A 336 5.41 -8.54 -4.83
CA THR A 336 5.64 -7.75 -6.06
C THR A 336 6.49 -6.52 -5.84
N THR A 337 6.38 -5.87 -4.66
CA THR A 337 7.24 -4.75 -4.26
C THR A 337 8.71 -5.19 -4.13
N TYR A 338 8.96 -6.35 -3.50
CA TYR A 338 10.29 -6.95 -3.42
C TYR A 338 10.88 -7.23 -4.79
N ILE A 339 10.09 -7.80 -5.70
CA ILE A 339 10.52 -8.07 -7.07
C ILE A 339 10.91 -6.79 -7.82
N LYS A 340 10.08 -5.75 -7.75
CA LYS A 340 10.32 -4.53 -8.54
C LYS A 340 11.43 -3.67 -7.97
N TYR A 341 11.53 -3.59 -6.64
CA TYR A 341 12.31 -2.55 -5.96
C TYR A 341 13.39 -3.11 -5.02
N GLY A 342 13.49 -4.43 -4.86
CA GLY A 342 14.45 -5.07 -3.96
C GLY A 342 14.16 -4.81 -2.48
N ILE A 343 12.92 -4.43 -2.14
CA ILE A 343 12.47 -4.07 -0.80
C ILE A 343 11.28 -4.95 -0.45
N GLY A 344 11.45 -5.82 0.54
CA GLY A 344 10.38 -6.70 1.03
C GLY A 344 9.63 -6.11 2.21
N ARG A 345 8.60 -6.83 2.66
CA ARG A 345 7.76 -6.42 3.79
C ARG A 345 8.56 -6.27 5.08
N CYS A 346 9.50 -7.18 5.35
CA CYS A 346 10.32 -7.14 6.54
C CYS A 346 11.16 -5.86 6.58
N THR A 347 11.70 -5.41 5.43
CA THR A 347 12.40 -4.13 5.36
C THR A 347 11.50 -2.96 5.79
N TYR A 348 10.23 -2.92 5.36
CA TYR A 348 9.27 -1.87 5.79
C TYR A 348 8.96 -1.95 7.28
N ASP A 349 8.55 -3.12 7.77
CA ASP A 349 8.17 -3.32 9.17
C ASP A 349 9.37 -3.02 10.09
N ALA A 350 10.52 -3.63 9.83
CA ALA A 350 11.72 -3.46 10.67
C ALA A 350 12.24 -2.01 10.67
N ALA A 351 12.18 -1.31 9.54
CA ALA A 351 12.57 0.10 9.50
C ALA A 351 11.60 1.01 10.27
N GLN A 352 10.31 0.66 10.36
CA GLN A 352 9.35 1.35 11.23
C GLN A 352 9.67 1.07 12.70
N GLU A 353 9.89 -0.19 13.06
CA GLU A 353 10.15 -0.60 14.45
C GLU A 353 11.49 -0.06 14.99
N ILE A 354 12.54 0.05 14.16
CA ILE A 354 13.78 0.76 14.54
C ILE A 354 13.48 2.20 14.93
N ARG A 355 12.69 2.91 14.11
CA ARG A 355 12.37 4.33 14.35
C ARG A 355 11.51 4.55 15.58
N ASN A 356 10.84 3.51 16.07
CA ASN A 356 10.11 3.55 17.33
C ASN A 356 10.92 2.98 18.51
N HIS A 357 12.19 2.64 18.31
CA HIS A 357 13.09 2.03 19.30
C HIS A 357 12.59 0.67 19.81
N GLU A 358 11.84 -0.05 18.99
CA GLU A 358 11.30 -1.37 19.33
C GLU A 358 12.34 -2.48 19.07
N ILE A 359 13.18 -2.28 18.04
CA ILE A 359 14.29 -3.18 17.68
C ILE A 359 15.54 -2.38 17.31
N THR A 360 16.70 -3.02 17.43
CA THR A 360 17.98 -2.50 16.95
C THR A 360 18.15 -2.70 15.45
N ARG A 361 19.08 -1.96 14.85
CA ARG A 361 19.42 -2.14 13.43
C ARG A 361 19.99 -3.53 13.16
N GLU A 362 20.79 -4.07 14.09
CA GLU A 362 21.37 -5.41 13.98
C GLU A 362 20.28 -6.49 13.93
N GLU A 363 19.26 -6.38 14.79
CA GLU A 363 18.09 -7.27 14.78
C GLU A 363 17.33 -7.14 13.46
N ALA A 364 17.06 -5.93 12.99
CA ALA A 364 16.38 -5.69 11.73
C ALA A 364 17.12 -6.30 10.52
N VAL A 365 18.44 -6.17 10.47
CA VAL A 365 19.28 -6.77 9.42
C VAL A 365 19.14 -8.30 9.42
N ALA A 366 19.15 -8.93 10.60
CA ALA A 366 18.96 -10.36 10.74
C ALA A 366 17.54 -10.80 10.32
N LEU A 367 16.52 -10.00 10.64
CA LEU A 367 15.13 -10.24 10.25
C LEU A 367 14.95 -10.10 8.73
N CYS A 368 15.51 -9.06 8.11
CA CYS A 368 15.44 -8.88 6.65
C CYS A 368 16.11 -10.05 5.93
N ARG A 369 17.27 -10.52 6.40
CA ARG A 369 17.94 -11.70 5.84
C ARG A 369 17.08 -12.96 5.89
N LYS A 370 16.28 -13.10 6.95
CA LYS A 370 15.44 -14.28 7.18
C LYS A 370 14.12 -14.26 6.39
N TYR A 371 13.52 -13.08 6.23
CA TYR A 371 12.13 -12.97 5.78
C TYR A 371 11.94 -12.28 4.43
N ASP A 372 12.80 -11.34 4.03
CA ASP A 372 12.60 -10.68 2.73
C ASP A 372 12.74 -11.67 1.57
N GLY A 373 11.83 -11.56 0.61
CA GLY A 373 11.79 -12.46 -0.56
C GLY A 373 11.17 -13.83 -0.32
N GLU A 374 10.59 -14.07 0.86
CA GLU A 374 9.72 -15.22 1.08
C GLU A 374 8.53 -15.20 0.11
N PHE A 375 8.26 -16.36 -0.50
CA PHE A 375 7.14 -16.50 -1.41
C PHE A 375 5.80 -16.65 -0.63
N PRO A 376 4.75 -15.89 -0.98
CA PRO A 376 3.49 -15.88 -0.25
C PRO A 376 2.59 -17.09 -0.58
N ALA A 377 2.98 -18.29 -0.13
CA ALA A 377 2.29 -19.53 -0.48
C ALA A 377 0.90 -19.68 0.15
N ARG A 378 0.66 -19.10 1.34
CA ARG A 378 -0.50 -19.43 2.19
C ARG A 378 -1.87 -19.21 1.53
N PHE A 379 -2.00 -18.18 0.69
CA PHE A 379 -3.25 -17.86 -0.03
C PHE A 379 -3.14 -18.00 -1.54
N ALA A 380 -2.02 -18.54 -2.04
CA ALA A 380 -1.74 -18.59 -3.47
C ALA A 380 -2.88 -19.25 -4.28
N PRO A 381 -3.44 -20.42 -3.89
CA PRO A 381 -4.55 -21.04 -4.63
C PRO A 381 -5.80 -20.16 -4.76
N GLU A 382 -6.15 -19.42 -3.70
CA GLU A 382 -7.29 -18.50 -3.72
C GLU A 382 -7.03 -17.31 -4.65
N ILE A 383 -5.79 -16.82 -4.64
CA ILE A 383 -5.37 -15.66 -5.44
C ILE A 383 -5.28 -16.01 -6.93
N TRP A 384 -4.80 -17.21 -7.27
CA TRP A 384 -4.84 -17.72 -8.65
C TRP A 384 -6.27 -17.76 -9.19
N LYS A 385 -7.21 -18.27 -8.38
CA LYS A 385 -8.63 -18.25 -8.73
C LYS A 385 -9.17 -16.83 -8.86
N TYR A 386 -8.82 -15.94 -7.95
CA TYR A 386 -9.26 -14.54 -7.96
C TYR A 386 -8.81 -13.81 -9.22
N LEU A 387 -7.53 -13.95 -9.59
CA LEU A 387 -6.90 -13.32 -10.75
C LEU A 387 -7.26 -13.98 -12.09
N SER A 388 -7.90 -15.15 -12.08
CA SER A 388 -8.38 -15.81 -13.30
C SER A 388 -9.64 -15.12 -13.84
N ILE A 389 -9.67 -14.87 -15.15
CA ILE A 389 -10.72 -14.10 -15.85
C ILE A 389 -11.47 -15.03 -16.80
N ASP A 390 -12.31 -15.91 -16.27
CA ASP A 390 -12.98 -16.94 -17.08
C ASP A 390 -13.99 -16.34 -18.07
N ARG A 391 -14.18 -17.02 -19.21
CA ARG A 391 -15.05 -16.53 -20.28
C ARG A 391 -16.53 -16.49 -19.89
N GLN A 392 -16.96 -17.33 -18.94
CA GLN A 392 -18.36 -17.40 -18.52
C GLN A 392 -18.77 -16.12 -17.78
N HIS A 393 -17.92 -15.59 -16.90
CA HIS A 393 -18.23 -14.40 -16.11
C HIS A 393 -17.74 -13.09 -16.73
N PHE A 394 -16.65 -13.12 -17.50
CA PHE A 394 -15.99 -11.91 -17.99
C PHE A 394 -16.18 -11.65 -19.50
N GLY A 395 -16.79 -12.59 -20.23
CA GLY A 395 -17.16 -12.42 -21.64
C GLY A 395 -16.00 -11.91 -22.49
N LYS A 396 -16.15 -10.70 -23.06
CA LYS A 396 -15.16 -10.07 -23.95
C LYS A 396 -13.82 -9.84 -23.27
N ALA A 397 -13.78 -9.49 -21.99
CA ALA A 397 -12.54 -9.26 -21.27
C ALA A 397 -11.63 -10.50 -21.25
N ALA A 398 -12.21 -11.72 -21.15
CA ALA A 398 -11.42 -12.96 -21.19
C ALA A 398 -10.70 -13.13 -22.54
N ASP A 399 -11.32 -12.69 -23.64
CA ASP A 399 -10.74 -12.78 -24.98
C ASP A 399 -9.53 -11.82 -25.16
N CYS A 400 -9.34 -10.86 -24.25
CA CYS A 400 -8.18 -9.96 -24.21
C CYS A 400 -6.91 -10.62 -23.63
N PHE A 401 -6.98 -11.84 -23.11
CA PHE A 401 -5.83 -12.59 -22.58
C PHE A 401 -5.50 -13.77 -23.49
N GLU A 402 -4.21 -14.04 -23.71
CA GLU A 402 -3.80 -15.30 -24.36
C GLU A 402 -4.14 -16.49 -23.47
N GLN A 403 -3.95 -16.32 -22.16
CA GLN A 403 -4.43 -17.25 -21.15
C GLN A 403 -5.22 -16.52 -20.05
N PRO A 404 -6.55 -16.73 -19.97
CA PRO A 404 -7.36 -16.10 -18.94
C PRO A 404 -7.11 -16.64 -17.53
N GLU A 405 -6.73 -17.91 -17.39
CA GLU A 405 -6.41 -18.55 -16.12
C GLU A 405 -5.03 -18.09 -15.59
N MET A 406 -5.01 -17.67 -14.32
CA MET A 406 -3.75 -17.40 -13.61
C MET A 406 -3.31 -18.66 -12.88
N ASP A 407 -2.03 -19.01 -13.02
CA ASP A 407 -1.37 -20.06 -12.27
C ASP A 407 -0.02 -19.54 -11.74
N GLN A 408 0.64 -20.34 -10.91
CA GLN A 408 1.91 -19.97 -10.31
C GLN A 408 3.00 -19.75 -11.36
N GLU A 409 3.07 -20.55 -12.41
CA GLU A 409 4.08 -20.42 -13.46
C GLU A 409 3.91 -19.10 -14.21
N TYR A 410 2.67 -18.74 -14.55
CA TYR A 410 2.36 -17.47 -15.16
C TYR A 410 2.74 -16.32 -14.22
N PHE A 411 2.30 -16.33 -12.96
CA PHE A 411 2.67 -15.26 -12.02
C PHE A 411 4.19 -15.12 -11.82
N MET A 412 4.92 -16.23 -11.78
CA MET A 412 6.38 -16.18 -11.66
C MET A 412 7.06 -15.71 -12.94
N HIS A 413 6.51 -16.05 -14.11
CA HIS A 413 6.94 -15.45 -15.37
C HIS A 413 6.70 -13.94 -15.38
N LEU A 414 5.56 -13.46 -14.87
CA LEU A 414 5.32 -12.03 -14.65
C LEU A 414 6.42 -11.45 -13.76
N ALA A 415 6.74 -12.10 -12.65
CA ALA A 415 7.79 -11.66 -11.73
C ALA A 415 9.12 -11.45 -12.46
N ASP A 416 9.52 -12.35 -13.36
CA ASP A 416 10.77 -12.23 -14.12
C ASP A 416 10.75 -11.06 -15.10
N ARG A 417 9.59 -10.71 -15.68
CA ARG A 417 9.43 -9.51 -16.54
C ARG A 417 9.67 -8.20 -15.79
N PHE A 418 9.46 -8.19 -14.47
CA PHE A 418 9.46 -6.98 -13.65
C PHE A 418 10.68 -6.85 -12.71
N ARG A 419 11.72 -7.66 -12.92
CA ARG A 419 12.99 -7.50 -12.21
C ARG A 419 13.83 -6.42 -12.88
N SER A 420 14.36 -5.49 -12.09
CA SER A 420 15.30 -4.52 -12.61
C SER A 420 16.73 -5.09 -12.66
N PRO A 421 17.45 -5.06 -13.80
CA PRO A 421 18.79 -5.64 -13.94
C PRO A 421 19.85 -5.11 -12.96
N HIS A 422 19.74 -3.84 -12.54
CA HIS A 422 20.64 -3.26 -11.53
C HIS A 422 20.41 -3.79 -10.11
N LEU A 423 19.22 -4.32 -9.82
CA LEU A 423 18.91 -4.92 -8.52
C LEU A 423 19.12 -6.43 -8.52
N TRP A 424 18.85 -7.09 -9.65
CA TRP A 424 18.75 -8.53 -9.72
C TRP A 424 19.86 -9.16 -10.55
N GLN A 425 20.28 -10.35 -10.12
CA GLN A 425 21.11 -11.25 -10.91
C GLN A 425 20.52 -12.66 -10.92
N TYR A 426 20.81 -13.39 -11.99
CA TYR A 426 20.33 -14.74 -12.23
C TYR A 426 21.50 -15.66 -12.53
N GLU A 427 21.62 -16.74 -11.76
CA GLU A 427 22.69 -17.72 -11.89
C GLU A 427 22.15 -19.11 -11.56
N ASN A 428 22.38 -20.10 -12.44
CA ASN A 428 22.03 -21.50 -12.21
C ASN A 428 20.56 -21.75 -11.80
N GLY A 429 19.61 -21.01 -12.39
CA GLY A 429 18.20 -21.16 -12.06
C GLY A 429 17.71 -20.31 -10.89
N VAL A 430 18.58 -19.51 -10.27
CA VAL A 430 18.28 -18.83 -9.00
C VAL A 430 18.44 -17.32 -9.15
N TRP A 431 17.41 -16.58 -8.72
CA TRP A 431 17.43 -15.13 -8.58
C TRP A 431 18.03 -14.71 -7.24
N SER A 432 18.90 -13.69 -7.27
CA SER A 432 19.40 -13.04 -6.07
C SER A 432 19.50 -11.53 -6.23
N LEU A 433 19.38 -10.80 -5.13
CA LEU A 433 19.67 -9.37 -5.13
C LEU A 433 21.18 -9.13 -5.20
N ARG A 434 21.56 -8.09 -5.94
CA ARG A 434 22.93 -7.59 -6.02
C ARG A 434 23.31 -6.73 -4.81
N HIS A 435 22.31 -6.19 -4.11
CA HIS A 435 22.46 -5.25 -3.00
C HIS A 435 21.52 -5.63 -1.86
N THR A 436 22.04 -5.69 -0.64
CA THR A 436 21.32 -6.11 0.57
C THR A 436 21.81 -5.30 1.77
N PRO A 437 20.99 -5.13 2.83
CA PRO A 437 21.43 -4.49 4.08
C PRO A 437 22.29 -5.42 4.96
N PHE A 438 22.51 -6.68 4.54
CA PHE A 438 23.29 -7.73 5.21
C PHE A 438 24.37 -8.30 4.28
N GLU A 439 25.38 -8.96 4.86
CA GLU A 439 26.37 -9.76 4.13
C GLU A 439 25.79 -11.11 3.67
N GLY A 440 26.18 -11.53 2.46
CA GLY A 440 25.78 -12.82 1.87
C GLY A 440 24.79 -12.70 0.72
N LYS A 441 24.42 -13.83 0.10
CA LYS A 441 23.41 -13.87 -0.98
C LYS A 441 22.00 -13.70 -0.38
N SER A 442 21.20 -12.77 -0.91
CA SER A 442 19.74 -12.78 -0.71
C SER A 442 19.13 -13.65 -1.80
N LEU A 443 18.67 -14.85 -1.44
CA LEU A 443 18.01 -15.74 -2.38
C LEU A 443 16.53 -15.41 -2.42
N CYS A 444 15.98 -15.24 -3.63
CA CYS A 444 14.53 -15.22 -3.79
C CYS A 444 14.00 -16.60 -3.35
N GLY A 445 13.10 -16.64 -2.34
CA GLY A 445 12.69 -17.90 -1.73
C GLY A 445 12.04 -18.87 -2.72
N TYR A 446 11.43 -18.35 -3.79
CA TYR A 446 10.93 -19.16 -4.89
C TYR A 446 12.07 -19.65 -5.81
N GLY A 447 12.21 -20.97 -5.96
CA GLY A 447 13.20 -21.60 -6.84
C GLY A 447 14.59 -21.76 -6.23
N ALA A 448 14.82 -21.27 -5.01
CA ALA A 448 16.05 -21.53 -4.27
C ALA A 448 16.09 -22.99 -3.76
N PRO A 449 17.27 -23.64 -3.74
CA PRO A 449 17.44 -24.96 -3.12
C PRO A 449 17.02 -24.92 -1.64
N GLU A 450 16.33 -25.96 -1.15
CA GLU A 450 15.82 -26.03 0.23
C GLU A 450 16.92 -25.83 1.30
N GLU A 451 18.16 -26.21 1.01
CA GLU A 451 19.32 -26.05 1.91
C GLU A 451 19.82 -24.59 2.00
N ALA A 452 19.45 -23.74 1.05
CA ALA A 452 19.93 -22.36 0.96
C ALA A 452 18.94 -21.32 1.52
N ALA A 453 17.71 -21.75 1.87
CA ALA A 453 16.64 -20.93 2.42
C ALA A 453 16.56 -20.95 3.97
N ARG A 454 17.60 -21.44 4.67
CA ARG A 454 17.66 -21.52 6.14
C ARG A 454 18.69 -20.57 6.74
#